data_AF-A0AAW9S9K4-F1
#
_entry.id   AF-A0AAW9S9K4-F1
#
_cell.length_a   1.000
_cell.length_b   1.000
_cell.length_c   1.000
_cell.angle_alpha   90.00
_cell.angle_beta   90.00
_cell.angle_gamma   90.00
#
_symmetry.space_group_name_H-M   'P 1'
#
loop_
_entity.id
_entity.type
_entity.pdbx_description
1 polymer ?
#
loop_
_entity_poly.entity_id
_entity_poly.type
_entity_poly.pdbx_seq_one_letter_code
_entity_poly.pdbx_strand_id
1 'polypeptide(L)' 'MGFFISPPSTKITQEGVYSIVTDSIGKPIAAYNGVGNLVWEVEYDIYGNIRSQTKGEQHFIPFRN' A
#
# COMPACT_ATOMS: atom_id res chain seq x y z
N MET A 1 11.62 4.91 -19.84
CA MET A 1 10.72 5.25 -18.73
C MET A 1 10.86 4.16 -17.67
N GLY A 2 11.80 4.31 -16.74
CA GLY A 2 12.07 3.28 -15.72
C GLY A 2 11.15 3.51 -14.53
N PHE A 3 10.19 2.61 -14.30
CA PHE A 3 9.46 2.58 -13.05
C PHE A 3 10.43 2.10 -11.97
N PHE A 4 10.96 3.01 -11.17
CA PHE A 4 11.67 2.66 -9.94
C PHE A 4 10.63 2.19 -8.93
N ILE A 5 10.43 0.88 -8.87
CA ILE A 5 9.67 0.25 -7.80
C ILE A 5 10.60 0.29 -6.59
N SER A 6 10.26 1.08 -5.57
CA SER A 6 10.94 1.00 -4.29
C SER A 6 10.76 -0.42 -3.73
N PRO A 7 11.76 -0.98 -3.01
CA PRO A 7 11.64 -2.32 -2.45
C PRO A 7 10.40 -2.37 -1.54
N PRO A 8 9.57 -3.42 -1.65
CA PRO A 8 8.36 -3.55 -0.84
C PRO A 8 8.76 -3.51 0.64
N SER A 9 8.20 -2.56 1.38
CA SER A 9 8.49 -2.44 2.81
C SER A 9 7.63 -3.44 3.57
N THR A 10 8.27 -4.38 4.25
CA THR A 10 7.60 -5.38 5.07
C THR A 10 7.22 -4.79 6.43
N LYS A 11 5.93 -4.76 6.74
CA LYS A 11 5.37 -4.40 8.05
C LYS A 11 5.08 -5.68 8.83
N ILE A 12 5.72 -5.86 9.98
CA ILE A 12 5.45 -6.98 10.91
C ILE A 12 4.54 -6.44 12.01
N THR A 13 3.33 -6.98 12.16
CA THR A 13 2.41 -6.66 13.25
C THR A 13 2.13 -7.92 14.09
N GLN A 14 1.45 -7.78 15.23
CA GLN A 14 0.96 -8.93 16.00
C GLN A 14 0.03 -9.85 15.19
N GLU A 15 -0.63 -9.34 14.16
CA GLU A 15 -1.55 -10.09 13.30
C GLU A 15 -0.84 -10.81 12.13
N GLY A 16 0.41 -10.45 11.84
CA GLY A 16 1.21 -11.12 10.81
C GLY A 16 2.18 -10.20 10.06
N VAL A 17 2.78 -10.76 9.02
CA VAL A 17 3.67 -10.04 8.11
C VAL A 17 2.83 -9.48 6.96
N TYR A 18 3.05 -8.23 6.61
CA TYR A 18 2.42 -7.57 5.46
C TYR A 18 3.48 -6.93 4.57
N SER A 19 3.33 -7.04 3.27
CA SER A 19 4.19 -6.38 2.29
C SER A 19 3.46 -5.18 1.72
N ILE A 20 3.99 -3.98 1.93
CA ILE A 20 3.40 -2.74 1.42
C ILE A 20 4.11 -2.34 0.13
N VAL A 21 3.34 -2.11 -0.91
CA VAL A 21 3.79 -1.57 -2.19
C VAL A 21 3.52 -0.08 -2.21
N THR A 22 4.54 0.69 -2.54
CA THR A 22 4.46 2.15 -2.66
C THR A 22 4.77 2.59 -4.08
N ASP A 23 4.16 3.68 -4.50
CA ASP A 23 4.54 4.39 -5.72
C ASP A 23 5.96 4.99 -5.57
N SER A 24 6.51 5.48 -6.68
CA SER A 24 7.79 6.16 -6.85
C SER A 24 8.05 7.31 -5.86
N ILE A 25 7.00 7.93 -5.32
CA ILE A 25 7.06 9.03 -4.34
C ILE A 25 6.90 8.51 -2.88
N GLY A 26 6.76 7.19 -2.69
CA GLY A 26 6.61 6.56 -1.36
C GLY A 26 5.18 6.52 -0.83
N LYS A 27 4.18 6.90 -1.64
CA LYS A 27 2.76 6.75 -1.27
C LYS A 27 2.33 5.28 -1.39
N PRO A 28 1.75 4.66 -0.35
CA PRO A 28 1.37 3.26 -0.40
C PRO A 28 0.13 3.06 -1.26
N ILE A 29 0.24 2.19 -2.27
CA ILE A 29 -0.83 1.88 -3.22
C ILE A 29 -1.49 0.53 -2.96
N ALA A 30 -0.75 -0.42 -2.36
CA ALA A 30 -1.29 -1.74 -2.05
C ALA A 30 -0.59 -2.37 -0.85
N ALA A 31 -1.26 -3.32 -0.21
CA ALA A 31 -0.67 -4.17 0.81
C ALA A 31 -1.15 -5.62 0.69
N TYR A 32 -0.20 -6.53 0.86
CA TYR A 32 -0.40 -7.97 0.81
C TYR A 32 -0.11 -8.57 2.18
N ASN A 33 -0.82 -9.63 2.56
CA ASN A 33 -0.45 -10.41 3.73
C ASN A 33 0.76 -11.32 3.45
N GLY A 34 1.26 -12.01 4.47
CA GLY A 34 2.43 -12.89 4.37
C GLY A 34 2.24 -14.10 3.45
N VAL A 35 1.01 -14.34 2.99
CA VAL A 35 0.66 -15.38 2.01
C VAL A 35 0.61 -14.83 0.58
N GLY A 36 0.75 -13.50 0.41
CA GLY A 36 0.67 -12.83 -0.89
C GLY A 36 -0.75 -12.44 -1.33
N ASN A 37 -1.74 -12.51 -0.44
CA ASN A 37 -3.10 -12.06 -0.76
C ASN A 37 -3.26 -10.57 -0.56
N LEU A 38 -3.91 -9.90 -1.51
CA LEU A 38 -4.23 -8.47 -1.43
C LEU A 38 -5.25 -8.21 -0.32
N VAL A 39 -4.80 -7.53 0.75
CA VAL A 39 -5.61 -7.19 1.92
C VAL A 39 -6.04 -5.73 1.93
N TRP A 40 -5.29 -4.86 1.25
CA TRP A 40 -5.57 -3.44 1.18
C TRP A 40 -5.08 -2.86 -0.15
N GLU A 41 -5.86 -1.97 -0.76
CA GLU A 41 -5.51 -1.32 -2.02
C GLU A 41 -6.16 0.05 -2.11
N VAL A 42 -5.40 1.03 -2.58
CA VAL A 42 -5.87 2.38 -2.85
C VAL A 42 -5.38 2.84 -4.21
N GLU A 43 -6.25 3.50 -4.95
CA GLU A 43 -5.93 4.12 -6.23
C GLU A 43 -5.94 5.64 -6.04
N TYR A 44 -4.83 6.29 -6.39
CA TYR A 44 -4.71 7.75 -6.35
C TYR A 44 -5.07 8.35 -7.71
N ASP A 45 -5.71 9.51 -7.71
CA ASP A 45 -5.87 10.31 -8.92
C ASP A 45 -4.56 11.03 -9.30
N ILE A 46 -4.55 11.71 -10.45
CA ILE A 46 -3.39 12.48 -10.93
C ILE A 46 -2.98 13.64 -10.00
N TYR A 47 -3.85 14.00 -9.05
CA TYR A 47 -3.61 15.03 -8.04
C TYR A 47 -3.12 14.43 -6.72
N GLY A 48 -3.01 13.10 -6.61
CA GLY A 48 -2.59 12.41 -5.39
C GLY A 48 -3.72 12.21 -4.37
N ASN A 49 -4.97 12.47 -4.74
CA ASN A 49 -6.13 12.21 -3.88
C ASN A 49 -6.55 10.75 -3.98
N ILE A 50 -7.12 10.20 -2.91
CA ILE A 50 -7.69 8.86 -2.92
C ILE A 50 -8.92 8.87 -3.83
N ARG A 51 -8.80 8.17 -4.96
CA ARG A 51 -9.85 8.04 -5.95
C ARG A 51 -10.77 6.87 -5.63
N SER A 52 -10.18 5.77 -5.18
CA SER A 52 -10.91 4.60 -4.71
C SER A 52 -10.08 3.86 -3.67
N GLN A 53 -10.72 3.43 -2.58
CA GLN A 53 -10.18 2.41 -1.69
C GLN A 53 -10.93 1.12 -1.97
N THR A 54 -10.31 0.23 -2.74
CA THR A 54 -10.96 -0.97 -3.28
C THR A 54 -11.01 -2.10 -2.26
N LYS A 55 -10.02 -2.17 -1.36
CA LYS A 55 -9.92 -3.23 -0.34
C LYS A 55 -9.32 -2.73 0.98
N GLY A 56 -9.74 -3.40 2.06
CA GLY A 56 -9.16 -3.28 3.40
C GLY A 56 -9.71 -2.12 4.22
N GLU A 57 -9.40 -2.11 5.51
CA GLU A 57 -9.87 -1.06 6.42
C GLU A 57 -9.19 0.27 6.13
N GLN A 58 -9.93 1.38 6.31
CA GLN A 58 -9.38 2.73 6.17
C GLN A 58 -8.13 2.94 7.04
N HIS A 59 -8.08 2.38 8.25
CA HIS A 59 -6.96 2.59 9.18
C HIS A 59 -5.78 1.61 9.02
N PHE A 60 -5.80 0.75 8.00
CA PHE A 60 -4.76 -0.26 7.79
C PHE A 60 -3.36 0.38 7.59
N ILE A 61 -3.33 1.51 6.88
CA ILE A 61 -2.14 2.35 6.72
C ILE A 61 -2.31 3.60 7.58
N PRO A 62 -1.58 3.72 8.71
CA PRO A 62 -1.75 4.83 9.64
C PRO A 62 -1.09 6.13 9.15
N PHE A 63 -0.11 6.04 8.25
CA PHE A 63 0.58 7.21 7.68
C PHE A 63 -0.08 7.60 6.36
N ARG A 64 -1.14 8.40 6.48
CA ARG A 64 -1.78 9.08 5.35
C ARG A 64 -1.40 10.55 5.44
N ASN A 65 -0.31 10.92 4.78
CA ASN A 65 0.20 12.29 4.78
C ASN A 65 -0.34 13.08 3.59
#